data_AF-K8E3S6-F1
#
_entry.id   AF-K8E3S6-F1
#
_cell.length_a   1.000
_cell.length_b   1.000
_cell.length_c   1.000
_cell.angle_alpha   90.00
_cell.angle_beta   90.00
_cell.angle_gamma   90.00
#
_symmetry.space_group_name_H-M   'P 1'
#
loop_
_entity.id
_entity.type
_entity.pdbx_description
1 polymer ?
#
loop_
_entity_poly.entity_id
_entity_poly.type
_entity_poly.pdbx_seq_one_letter_code
_entity_poly.pdbx_strand_id
1 'polypeptide(L)'
;MREVSLSKKAVNIIDSFTELNKYLNTDYLFTTSKGTPFQLNAINTYLRKLSKQLEIDKPLSSHIFRHTHISKLAEIGSPLYAIQDRVGHENSKITESIYLHVTKGVKEKLNRDIELL
;
A
#
# COMPACT_ATOMS: atom_id res chain seq x y z
N MET A 1 7.69 -17.29 5.11
CA MET A 1 8.02 -15.95 5.64
C MET A 1 8.67 -15.18 4.50
N ARG A 2 8.31 -13.91 4.29
CA ARG A 2 8.86 -13.09 3.19
C ARG A 2 9.70 -11.96 3.75
N GLU A 3 10.72 -11.56 3.02
CA GLU A 3 11.52 -10.37 3.33
C GLU A 3 11.13 -9.22 2.41
N VAL A 4 11.03 -8.01 2.96
CA VAL A 4 10.65 -6.82 2.20
C VAL A 4 11.60 -5.69 2.56
N SER A 5 12.28 -5.13 1.55
CA SER A 5 13.12 -3.96 1.72
C SER A 5 12.29 -2.73 2.11
N LEU A 6 12.75 -2.01 3.13
CA LEU A 6 12.11 -0.79 3.62
C LEU A 6 12.82 0.44 3.07
N SER A 7 12.04 1.46 2.68
CA SER A 7 12.61 2.75 2.31
C SER A 7 13.03 3.52 3.56
N LYS A 8 13.92 4.52 3.41
CA LYS A 8 14.30 5.42 4.50
C LYS A 8 13.08 6.03 5.21
N LYS A 9 12.04 6.41 4.46
CA LYS A 9 10.79 6.93 5.02
C LYS A 9 10.06 5.89 5.88
N ALA A 10 10.01 4.64 5.45
CA ALA A 10 9.38 3.57 6.23
C ALA A 10 10.16 3.28 7.52
N VAL A 11 11.50 3.27 7.45
CA VAL A 11 12.36 3.11 8.64
C VAL A 11 12.10 4.23 9.64
N ASN A 12 12.09 5.50 9.21
CA ASN A 12 11.81 6.63 10.10
C ASN A 12 10.43 6.53 10.79
N ILE A 13 9.41 5.99 10.10
CA ILE A 13 8.09 5.74 10.69
C ILE A 13 8.20 4.66 11.78
N ILE A 14 8.91 3.57 11.50
CA ILE A 14 9.13 2.49 12.49
C ILE A 14 9.84 3.04 13.72
N ASP A 15 10.93 3.78 13.55
CA ASP A 15 11.70 4.37 14.65
C ASP A 15 10.83 5.29 15.51
N SER A 16 9.97 6.08 14.87
CA SER A 16 9.02 6.95 15.57
C SER A 16 8.03 6.15 16.43
N PHE A 17 7.49 5.04 15.90
CA PHE A 17 6.60 4.15 16.66
C PHE A 17 7.34 3.41 17.78
N THR A 18 8.58 2.98 17.54
CA THR A 18 9.42 2.37 18.57
C THR A 18 9.67 3.32 19.74
N GLU A 19 9.99 4.58 19.48
CA GLU A 19 10.16 5.59 20.54
C GLU A 19 8.85 5.89 21.28
N LEU A 20 7.71 5.96 20.57
CA LEU A 20 6.39 6.13 21.20
C LEU A 20 6.03 4.94 22.12
N ASN A 21 6.46 3.74 21.75
CA ASN A 21 6.16 2.52 22.50
C ASN A 21 7.21 2.18 23.56
N LYS A 22 8.29 2.96 23.69
CA LYS A 22 9.43 2.69 24.55
C LYS A 22 9.09 2.39 26.01
N TYR A 23 8.02 2.99 26.52
CA TYR A 23 7.57 2.81 27.90
C TYR A 23 6.30 1.95 28.01
N LEU A 24 5.83 1.39 26.89
CA LEU A 24 4.68 0.49 26.85
C LEU A 24 5.20 -0.94 26.95
N ASN A 25 4.61 -1.73 27.84
CA ASN A 25 4.90 -3.16 27.92
C ASN A 25 4.15 -3.90 26.79
N THR A 26 4.69 -3.86 25.58
CA THR A 26 4.05 -4.42 24.37
C THR A 26 5.06 -4.99 23.39
N ASP A 27 4.71 -6.13 22.80
CA ASP A 27 5.48 -6.78 21.72
C ASP A 27 5.06 -6.27 20.33
N TYR A 28 4.12 -5.32 20.25
CA TYR A 28 3.56 -4.81 18.99
C TYR A 28 4.12 -3.43 18.63
N LEU A 29 4.37 -3.21 17.34
CA LEU A 29 4.84 -1.91 16.83
C LEU A 29 3.72 -0.88 16.68
N PHE A 30 2.56 -1.29 16.14
CA PHE A 30 1.44 -0.38 15.88
C PHE A 30 0.39 -0.50 16.97
N THR A 31 0.53 0.34 18.00
CA THR A 31 -0.30 0.26 19.21
C THR A 31 -1.01 1.57 19.53
N THR A 32 -2.08 1.46 20.33
CA THR A 32 -2.70 2.60 21.00
C THR A 32 -1.79 3.10 22.12
N SER A 33 -2.15 4.24 22.73
CA SER A 33 -1.45 4.80 23.90
C SER A 33 -1.43 3.88 25.14
N LYS A 34 -2.19 2.79 25.13
CA LYS A 34 -2.22 1.77 26.19
C LYS A 34 -1.37 0.53 25.86
N GLY A 35 -0.65 0.51 24.75
CA GLY A 35 0.17 -0.63 24.31
C GLY A 35 -0.62 -1.76 23.64
N THR A 36 -1.93 -1.61 23.44
CA THR A 36 -2.74 -2.59 22.72
C THR A 36 -2.62 -2.39 21.20
N PRO A 37 -2.60 -3.47 20.38
CA PRO A 37 -2.46 -3.35 18.94
C PRO A 37 -3.66 -2.64 18.30
N PHE A 38 -3.42 -1.88 17.23
CA PHE A 38 -4.51 -1.27 16.48
C PHE A 38 -5.43 -2.34 15.87
N GLN A 39 -6.73 -2.12 16.06
CA GLN A 39 -7.74 -2.94 15.41
C GLN A 39 -7.95 -2.44 13.97
N LEU A 40 -7.94 -3.37 13.01
CA LEU A 40 -8.16 -3.05 11.59
C LEU A 40 -9.50 -2.33 11.36
N ASN A 41 -10.54 -2.72 12.10
CA ASN A 41 -11.86 -2.08 12.05
C ASN A 41 -11.82 -0.62 12.53
N ALA A 42 -10.99 -0.30 13.53
CA ALA A 42 -10.80 1.07 13.99
C ALA A 42 -10.11 1.92 12.91
N ILE A 43 -9.07 1.37 12.27
CA ILE A 43 -8.39 2.02 11.14
C ILE A 43 -9.38 2.27 9.98
N ASN A 44 -10.13 1.25 9.56
CA ASN A 44 -11.09 1.38 8.46
C ASN A 44 -12.23 2.36 8.79
N THR A 45 -12.68 2.42 10.05
CA THR A 45 -13.69 3.41 10.50
C THR A 45 -13.13 4.83 10.44
N TYR A 46 -11.88 5.01 10.89
CA TYR A 46 -11.19 6.29 10.79
C TYR A 46 -11.02 6.74 9.33
N LEU A 47 -10.57 5.85 8.45
CA LEU A 47 -10.43 6.13 7.01
C LEU A 47 -11.78 6.52 6.37
N ARG A 48 -12.86 5.81 6.70
CA ARG A 48 -14.21 6.16 6.20
C ARG A 48 -14.66 7.55 6.68
N LYS A 49 -14.34 7.92 7.92
CA LYS A 49 -14.62 9.27 8.43
C LYS A 49 -13.82 10.32 7.65
N LEU A 50 -12.52 10.11 7.46
CA LEU A 50 -11.66 11.00 6.67
C LEU A 50 -12.15 11.15 5.22
N SER A 51 -12.58 10.05 4.59
CA SER A 51 -13.11 10.07 3.23
C SER A 51 -14.30 11.04 3.09
N LYS A 52 -15.20 11.05 4.08
CA LYS A 52 -16.34 11.98 4.11
C LYS A 52 -15.89 13.42 4.35
N GLN A 53 -14.94 13.64 5.24
CA GLN A 53 -14.44 14.98 5.56
C GLN A 53 -13.65 15.62 4.41
N LEU A 54 -12.97 14.80 3.61
CA LEU A 54 -12.17 15.23 2.46
C LEU A 54 -12.94 15.12 1.13
N GLU A 55 -14.24 14.82 1.18
CA GLU A 55 -15.11 14.67 0.00
C GLU A 55 -14.55 13.69 -1.05
N ILE A 56 -13.89 12.63 -0.59
CA ILE A 56 -13.37 11.57 -1.44
C ILE A 56 -14.53 10.62 -1.79
N ASP A 57 -14.95 10.65 -3.04
CA ASP A 57 -16.03 9.81 -3.60
C ASP A 57 -15.59 8.37 -3.92
N LYS A 58 -14.72 7.81 -3.08
CA LYS A 58 -14.24 6.42 -3.20
C LYS A 58 -14.25 5.75 -1.83
N PRO A 59 -14.64 4.47 -1.75
CA PRO A 59 -14.61 3.74 -0.48
C PRO A 59 -13.18 3.59 0.03
N LEU A 60 -12.81 4.37 1.04
CA LEU A 60 -11.49 4.32 1.65
C LEU A 60 -11.43 3.21 2.72
N SER A 61 -10.59 2.20 2.47
CA SER A 61 -10.23 1.15 3.42
C SER A 61 -8.72 0.91 3.38
N SER A 62 -8.18 0.22 4.39
CA SER A 62 -6.75 -0.14 4.44
C SER A 62 -6.25 -0.86 3.18
N HIS A 63 -7.08 -1.66 2.50
CA HIS A 63 -6.70 -2.36 1.28
C HIS A 63 -6.31 -1.40 0.16
N ILE A 64 -6.91 -0.20 0.08
CA ILE A 64 -6.64 0.76 -1.00
C ILE A 64 -5.17 1.19 -1.06
N PHE A 65 -4.48 1.19 0.09
CA PHE A 65 -3.05 1.50 0.14
C PHE A 65 -2.23 0.41 -0.52
N ARG A 66 -2.59 -0.87 -0.33
CA ARG A 66 -1.95 -1.99 -1.03
C ARG A 66 -2.18 -1.90 -2.54
N HIS A 67 -3.42 -1.63 -2.97
CA HIS A 67 -3.74 -1.44 -4.38
C HIS A 67 -2.91 -0.30 -4.98
N THR A 68 -2.84 0.84 -4.30
CA THR A 68 -2.05 2.00 -4.73
C THR A 68 -0.56 1.68 -4.82
N HIS A 69 -0.03 0.89 -3.88
CA HIS A 69 1.37 0.44 -3.91
C HIS A 69 1.65 -0.45 -5.12
N ILE A 70 0.74 -1.38 -5.44
CA ILE A 70 0.83 -2.23 -6.64
C ILE A 70 0.76 -1.38 -7.91
N SER A 71 -0.22 -0.47 -8.03
CA SER A 71 -0.36 0.42 -9.18
C SER A 71 0.91 1.22 -9.42
N LYS A 72 1.47 1.84 -8.39
CA LYS A 72 2.71 2.63 -8.50
C LYS A 72 3.91 1.79 -8.93
N LEU A 73 4.04 0.57 -8.41
CA LEU A 73 5.11 -0.34 -8.84
C LEU A 73 4.95 -0.76 -10.31
N ALA A 74 3.71 -0.98 -10.77
CA ALA A 74 3.40 -1.28 -12.16
C ALA A 74 3.68 -0.07 -13.08
N GLU A 75 3.33 1.15 -12.64
CA GLU A 75 3.55 2.40 -13.38
C GLU A 75 5.04 2.67 -13.64
N ILE A 76 5.91 2.36 -12.67
CA ILE A 76 7.37 2.47 -12.85
C ILE A 76 7.98 1.27 -13.60
N GLY A 77 7.16 0.35 -14.10
CA GLY A 77 7.61 -0.80 -14.90
C GLY A 77 8.21 -1.96 -14.09
N SER A 78 7.92 -2.07 -12.80
CA SER A 78 8.39 -3.22 -12.01
C SER A 78 7.76 -4.52 -12.52
N PRO A 79 8.52 -5.60 -12.71
CA PRO A 79 7.97 -6.87 -13.18
C PRO A 79 6.89 -7.43 -12.25
N LEU A 80 5.82 -7.99 -12.81
CA LEU A 80 4.70 -8.54 -12.04
C LEU A 80 5.13 -9.55 -10.96
N TYR A 81 6.06 -10.45 -11.28
CA TYR A 81 6.56 -11.45 -10.31
C TYR A 81 7.25 -10.79 -9.10
N ALA A 82 8.01 -9.71 -9.32
CA ALA A 82 8.70 -8.99 -8.25
C ALA A 82 7.69 -8.21 -7.37
N ILE A 83 6.64 -7.66 -8.00
CA ILE A 83 5.53 -7.04 -7.26
C ILE A 83 4.84 -8.10 -6.39
N GLN A 84 4.48 -9.25 -6.97
CA GLN A 84 3.80 -10.35 -6.27
C GLN A 84 4.62 -10.90 -5.11
N ASP A 85 5.93 -11.09 -5.27
CA ASP A 85 6.83 -11.50 -4.20
C ASP A 85 6.81 -10.49 -3.03
N ARG A 86 6.95 -9.20 -3.35
CA ARG A 86 6.93 -8.10 -2.36
C ARG A 86 5.60 -8.02 -1.60
N VAL A 87 4.47 -8.10 -2.31
CA VAL A 87 3.15 -7.93 -1.70
C VAL A 87 2.56 -9.25 -1.19
N GLY A 88 3.11 -10.39 -1.56
CA GLY A 88 2.62 -11.75 -1.28
C GLY A 88 1.44 -12.19 -2.14
N HIS A 89 1.29 -13.51 -2.22
CA HIS A 89 0.43 -14.19 -3.19
C HIS A 89 -1.03 -14.37 -2.79
N GLU A 90 -1.42 -14.05 -1.53
CA GLU A 90 -2.80 -14.21 -1.05
C GLU A 90 -3.83 -13.52 -1.96
N ASN A 91 -3.42 -12.45 -2.65
CA ASN A 91 -4.25 -11.69 -3.59
C ASN A 91 -3.61 -11.59 -4.98
N SER A 92 -3.08 -12.71 -5.49
CA SER A 92 -2.40 -12.75 -6.80
C SER A 92 -3.29 -12.24 -7.95
N LYS A 93 -4.55 -12.70 -8.03
CA LYS A 93 -5.52 -12.28 -9.06
C LYS A 93 -5.78 -10.76 -9.08
N ILE A 94 -5.91 -10.17 -7.88
CA ILE A 94 -6.10 -8.72 -7.73
C ILE A 94 -4.84 -7.98 -8.19
N THR A 95 -3.66 -8.46 -7.81
CA THR A 95 -2.37 -7.87 -8.18
C THR A 95 -2.19 -7.88 -9.70
N GLU A 96 -2.49 -9.01 -10.34
CA GLU A 96 -2.47 -9.17 -11.80
C GLU A 96 -3.47 -8.25 -12.49
N SER A 97 -4.71 -8.16 -12.00
CA SER A 97 -5.74 -7.29 -12.56
C SER A 97 -5.33 -5.81 -12.55
N ILE A 98 -4.76 -5.33 -11.43
CA ILE A 98 -4.24 -3.95 -11.32
C ILE A 98 -3.10 -3.73 -12.30
N TYR A 99 -2.15 -4.68 -12.35
CA TYR A 99 -0.98 -4.59 -13.23
C TYR A 99 -1.40 -4.52 -14.71
N LEU A 100 -2.33 -5.38 -15.13
CA LEU A 100 -2.86 -5.38 -16.49
C LEU A 100 -3.62 -4.08 -16.81
N HIS A 101 -4.34 -3.52 -15.85
CA HIS A 101 -5.00 -2.22 -16.04
C HIS A 101 -4.00 -1.09 -16.28
N VAL A 102 -2.94 -1.01 -15.46
CA VAL A 102 -1.89 0.02 -15.61
C VAL A 102 -1.13 -0.15 -16.94
N THR A 103 -0.75 -1.38 -17.28
CA THR A 103 0.02 -1.65 -18.51
C THR A 103 -0.78 -1.44 -19.79
N LYS A 104 -2.13 -1.54 -19.78
CA LYS A 104 -2.97 -1.12 -20.91
C LYS A 104 -2.79 0.36 -21.24
N GLY A 105 -2.79 1.24 -20.24
CA GLY A 105 -2.55 2.67 -20.45
C GLY A 105 -1.15 2.95 -21.01
N VAL A 106 -0.13 2.21 -20.54
CA VAL A 106 1.23 2.29 -21.08
C VAL A 106 1.28 1.83 -22.55
N LYS A 107 0.57 0.76 -22.91
CA LYS A 107 0.48 0.24 -24.28
C LYS A 107 -0.19 1.24 -25.23
N GLU A 108 -1.27 1.89 -24.80
CA GLU A 108 -1.94 2.93 -25.58
C GLU A 108 -1.06 4.18 -25.78
N LYS A 109 -0.25 4.53 -24.78
CA LYS A 109 0.74 5.59 -24.93
C LYS A 109 1.82 5.20 -25.95
N LEU A 110 2.37 3.99 -25.83
CA LEU A 110 3.37 3.46 -26.77
C LEU A 110 2.85 3.44 -28.21
N ASN A 111 1.61 3.00 -28.43
CA ASN A 111 1.01 2.99 -29.76
C ASN A 111 0.92 4.41 -30.36
N ARG A 112 0.52 5.41 -29.56
CA ARG A 112 0.50 6.81 -30.00
C ARG A 112 1.90 7.34 -30.32
N ASP A 113 2.89 7.00 -29.50
CA ASP A 113 4.27 7.42 -29.72
C ASP A 113 4.84 6.81 -31.02
N ILE A 114 4.45 5.58 -31.38
CA ILE A 114 4.83 4.92 -32.65
C ILE A 114 4.19 5.61 -33.86
N GLU A 115 2.94 6.08 -33.76
CA GLU A 115 2.26 6.80 -34.84
C GLU A 115 2.89 8.16 -35.17
N LEU A 116 3.75 8.68 -34.29
CA LEU A 116 4.47 9.96 -34.45
C LEU A 116 5.89 9.80 -35.03
N LEU A 117 6.32 8.56 -35.31
CA LEU A 117 7.58 8.24 -36.01
C LEU A 117 7.38 8.26 -37.53
#